data_AF-A0A2N2TI27-F1
#
_entry.id   AF-A0A2N2TI27-F1
#
_cell.length_a   1.000
_cell.length_b   1.000
_cell.length_c   1.000
_cell.angle_alpha   90.00
_cell.angle_beta   90.00
_cell.angle_gamma   90.00
#
_symmetry.space_group_name_H-M   'P 1'
#
loop_
_entity.id
_entity.type
_entity.pdbx_description
1 polymer ?
#
loop_
_entity_poly.entity_id
_entity_poly.type
_entity_poly.pdbx_seq_one_letter_code
_entity_poly.pdbx_strand_id
1 'polypeptide(L)'
;MSHDHSHHHGHAHGHTNYLPAALSITLLYAAVEAGAGWWAGSLALLSDAGHMLTDALALALAAAAAWAARRPPTPRLSFGLQRIEILAALGNAGFMLAVIIGIAWSAADRLLHPVPVQGAVVTAVALLGLVINIGVAWLLAHGESTLNTRAALLHVLGDLLGSVAALASGLVIQYTGWTPADPLLSLFICALILFSTLRLAREAVHALLEGVPQGLTLQEVGQRMAAVEGVESVHDLHIWSLSSRHAALSAHVVVHDLEAWPRILAALLERLQADFEIGHATLQPELFKPVLYAIDEPEKPLFRP
;
A
#
# COMPACT_ATOMS: atom_id res chain seq x y z
N MET A 1 -8.31 10.44 -42.71
CA MET A 1 -9.54 10.57 -41.91
C MET A 1 -9.20 10.04 -40.53
N SER A 2 -9.01 10.98 -39.59
CA SER A 2 -8.64 10.76 -38.20
C SER A 2 -9.87 10.32 -37.42
N HIS A 3 -9.81 9.16 -36.78
CA HIS A 3 -10.82 8.70 -35.83
C HIS A 3 -10.29 8.88 -34.42
N ASP A 4 -10.87 9.85 -33.73
CA ASP A 4 -10.82 10.07 -32.29
C ASP A 4 -11.52 8.89 -31.59
N HIS A 5 -10.84 8.29 -30.61
CA HIS A 5 -11.45 7.37 -29.65
C HIS A 5 -11.16 7.86 -28.24
N SER A 6 -12.17 8.51 -27.68
CA SER A 6 -12.34 8.85 -26.27
C SER A 6 -12.71 7.61 -25.46
N HIS A 7 -11.84 7.16 -24.55
CA HIS A 7 -12.23 6.24 -23.47
C HIS A 7 -11.57 6.64 -22.14
N HIS A 8 -12.46 6.93 -21.20
CA HIS A 8 -12.27 7.35 -19.81
C HIS A 8 -11.92 6.16 -18.93
N HIS A 9 -10.73 6.13 -18.31
CA HIS A 9 -10.52 5.44 -17.02
C HIS A 9 -9.53 6.25 -16.17
N GLY A 10 -10.06 6.75 -15.05
CA GLY A 10 -9.51 7.83 -14.25
C GLY A 10 -8.25 7.47 -13.47
N HIS A 11 -7.10 7.77 -14.08
CA HIS A 11 -5.96 8.33 -13.38
C HIS A 11 -5.93 9.85 -13.55
N ALA A 12 -7.03 10.50 -13.19
CA ALA A 12 -7.06 11.95 -13.16
C ALA A 12 -6.40 12.42 -11.86
N HIS A 13 -5.07 12.57 -11.90
CA HIS A 13 -4.47 13.76 -11.30
C HIS A 13 -4.84 14.96 -12.17
N GLY A 14 -6.14 15.30 -12.17
CA GLY A 14 -6.62 16.59 -12.61
C GLY A 14 -6.36 17.57 -11.46
N HIS A 15 -5.54 18.59 -11.75
CA HIS A 15 -4.87 19.51 -10.83
C HIS A 15 -3.54 19.01 -10.22
N THR A 16 -2.55 18.88 -11.09
CA THR A 16 -1.11 18.70 -10.84
C THR A 16 -0.41 19.81 -10.02
N ASN A 17 -1.14 20.79 -9.45
CA ASN A 17 -0.54 21.87 -8.66
C ASN A 17 -0.78 21.79 -7.15
N TYR A 18 -1.65 20.88 -6.66
CA TYR A 18 -1.96 20.82 -5.22
C TYR A 18 -1.10 19.81 -4.45
N LEU A 19 -0.59 18.76 -5.09
CA LEU A 19 0.24 17.74 -4.42
C LEU A 19 1.53 18.31 -3.79
N PRO A 20 2.32 19.15 -4.48
CA PRO A 20 3.50 19.77 -3.89
C PRO A 20 3.13 20.73 -2.75
N ALA A 21 2.03 21.46 -2.89
CA ALA A 21 1.53 22.38 -1.88
C ALA A 21 1.03 21.65 -0.64
N ALA A 22 0.23 20.59 -0.80
CA ALA A 22 -0.24 19.73 0.28
C ALA A 22 0.93 19.06 1.01
N LEU A 23 1.88 18.48 0.26
CA LEU A 23 3.09 17.90 0.84
C LEU A 23 3.90 18.93 1.64
N SER A 24 4.03 20.15 1.11
CA SER A 24 4.75 21.24 1.77
C SER A 24 4.03 21.70 3.05
N ILE A 25 2.70 21.76 3.04
CA ILE A 25 1.89 22.09 4.22
C ILE A 25 2.03 20.99 5.28
N THR A 26 1.89 19.72 4.90
CA THR A 26 2.04 18.57 5.82
C THR A 26 3.44 18.53 6.43
N LEU A 27 4.49 18.72 5.63
CA LEU A 27 5.87 18.76 6.13
C LEU A 27 6.13 19.97 7.05
N LEU A 28 5.60 21.14 6.71
CA LEU A 28 5.72 22.33 7.55
C LEU A 28 5.02 22.12 8.89
N TYR A 29 3.81 21.57 8.86
CA TYR A 29 3.05 21.30 10.08
C TYR A 29 3.71 20.22 10.93
N ALA A 30 4.20 19.13 10.32
CA ALA A 30 4.99 18.11 11.02
C ALA A 30 6.26 18.70 11.67
N ALA A 31 6.93 19.66 11.02
CA ALA A 31 8.07 20.36 11.61
C ALA A 31 7.68 21.23 12.82
N VAL A 32 6.52 21.90 12.75
CA VAL A 32 5.96 22.66 13.89
C VAL A 32 5.65 21.73 15.06
N GLU A 33 4.99 20.60 14.82
CA GLU A 33 4.69 19.62 15.87
C GLU A 33 5.95 18.98 16.45
N ALA A 34 6.93 18.63 15.62
CA ALA A 34 8.19 18.09 16.08
C ALA A 34 8.94 19.09 16.97
N GLY A 35 9.01 20.36 16.55
CA GLY A 35 9.63 21.43 17.33
C GLY A 35 8.89 21.72 18.63
N ALA A 36 7.56 21.81 18.58
CA ALA A 36 6.74 22.05 19.76
C ALA A 36 6.73 20.85 20.72
N GLY A 37 6.70 19.62 20.21
CA GLY A 37 6.81 18.40 21.00
C GLY A 37 8.15 18.29 21.70
N TRP A 38 9.25 18.60 21.00
CA TRP A 38 10.58 18.67 21.62
C TRP A 38 10.64 19.72 22.73
N TRP A 39 10.14 20.93 22.46
CA TRP A 39 10.18 22.02 23.44
C TRP A 39 9.25 21.79 24.63
N ALA A 40 8.05 21.26 24.39
CA ALA A 40 7.08 20.90 25.42
C ALA A 40 7.47 19.64 26.20
N GLY A 41 8.45 18.88 25.71
CA GLY A 41 8.81 17.58 26.25
C GLY A 41 7.68 16.56 26.09
N SER A 42 6.89 16.60 25.01
CA SER A 42 5.78 15.66 24.77
C SER A 42 6.15 14.62 23.73
N LEU A 43 6.10 13.34 24.12
CA LEU A 43 6.20 12.22 23.20
C LEU A 43 4.94 12.08 22.35
N ALA A 44 3.78 12.51 22.83
CA ALA A 44 2.55 12.37 22.05
C ALA A 44 2.61 13.24 20.79
N LEU A 45 3.06 14.50 20.92
CA LEU A 45 3.30 15.37 19.77
C LEU A 45 4.43 14.88 18.87
N LEU A 46 5.53 14.35 19.44
CA LEU A 46 6.62 13.79 18.65
C LEU A 46 6.18 12.54 17.87
N SER A 47 5.26 11.75 18.43
CA SER A 47 4.68 10.57 17.78
C SER A 47 3.78 10.95 16.60
N ASP A 48 2.90 11.95 16.80
CA ASP A 48 2.04 12.48 15.74
C ASP A 48 2.89 13.09 14.61
N ALA A 49 3.89 13.91 14.96
CA ALA A 49 4.83 14.49 13.99
C ALA A 49 5.62 13.42 13.22
N GLY A 50 6.04 12.35 13.91
CA GLY A 50 6.72 11.20 13.30
C GLY A 50 5.83 10.49 12.28
N HIS A 51 4.54 10.29 12.61
CA HIS A 51 3.55 9.73 11.70
C HIS A 51 3.38 10.59 10.45
N MET A 52 3.14 11.89 10.62
CA MET A 52 2.94 12.83 9.53
C MET A 52 4.17 12.93 8.61
N LEU A 53 5.38 12.88 9.19
CA LEU A 53 6.62 12.83 8.42
C LEU A 53 6.69 11.57 7.57
N THR A 54 6.35 10.40 8.12
CA THR A 54 6.34 9.16 7.34
C THR A 54 5.28 9.13 6.25
N ASP A 55 4.12 9.76 6.45
CA ASP A 55 3.11 9.86 5.40
C ASP A 55 3.57 10.78 4.27
N ALA A 56 4.21 11.90 4.62
CA ALA A 56 4.83 12.79 3.64
C ALA A 56 5.95 12.08 2.85
N LEU A 57 6.80 11.31 3.54
CA LEU A 57 7.84 10.49 2.90
C LEU A 57 7.24 9.41 2.01
N ALA A 58 6.19 8.71 2.45
CA ALA A 58 5.49 7.71 1.65
C ALA A 58 4.95 8.32 0.35
N LEU A 59 4.33 9.51 0.44
CA LEU A 59 3.80 10.22 -0.73
C LEU A 59 4.92 10.67 -1.68
N ALA A 60 6.02 11.21 -1.14
CA ALA A 60 7.19 11.62 -1.92
C ALA A 60 7.84 10.43 -2.62
N LEU A 61 7.99 9.31 -1.92
CA LEU A 61 8.51 8.05 -2.44
C LEU A 61 7.59 7.45 -3.51
N ALA A 62 6.28 7.48 -3.30
CA ALA A 62 5.30 7.03 -4.28
C ALA A 62 5.35 7.90 -5.56
N ALA A 63 5.47 9.22 -5.41
CA ALA A 63 5.63 10.14 -6.55
C ALA A 63 6.94 9.88 -7.31
N ALA A 64 8.05 9.69 -6.58
CA ALA A 64 9.35 9.35 -7.17
C ALA A 64 9.31 7.98 -7.88
N ALA A 65 8.67 6.99 -7.28
CA ALA A 65 8.48 5.66 -7.86
C ALA A 65 7.60 5.72 -9.12
N ALA A 66 6.49 6.46 -9.10
CA ALA A 66 5.63 6.66 -10.26
C ALA A 66 6.37 7.37 -11.40
N TRP A 67 7.23 8.36 -11.08
CA TRP A 67 8.09 8.99 -12.07
C TRP A 67 9.15 8.02 -12.62
N ALA A 68 9.76 7.20 -11.78
CA ALA A 68 10.73 6.20 -12.19
C ALA A 68 10.09 5.09 -13.05
N ALA A 69 8.87 4.66 -12.73
CA ALA A 69 8.12 3.63 -13.44
C ALA A 69 7.72 4.05 -14.88
N ARG A 70 7.68 5.35 -15.18
CA ARG A 70 7.48 5.87 -16.54
C ARG A 70 8.69 5.69 -17.46
N ARG A 71 9.86 5.33 -16.92
CA ARG A 71 11.05 5.09 -17.73
C ARG A 71 10.90 3.79 -18.53
N PRO A 72 11.36 3.76 -19.79
CA PRO A 72 11.27 2.56 -20.61
C PRO A 72 12.08 1.40 -19.99
N PRO A 73 11.66 0.15 -20.22
CA PRO A 73 12.44 -1.02 -19.84
C PRO A 73 13.86 -1.00 -20.42
N THR A 74 14.78 -1.66 -19.73
CA THR A 74 16.19 -1.77 -20.17
C THR A 74 16.56 -3.24 -20.36
N PRO A 75 17.65 -3.58 -21.08
CA PRO A 75 18.07 -4.98 -21.26
C PRO A 75 18.35 -5.73 -19.95
N ARG A 76 18.68 -5.01 -18.87
CA ARG A 76 18.90 -5.60 -17.53
C ARG A 76 17.63 -5.67 -16.68
N LEU A 77 16.62 -4.86 -17.01
CA LEU A 77 15.34 -4.77 -16.31
C LEU A 77 14.23 -4.83 -17.35
N SER A 78 13.92 -6.05 -17.80
CA SER A 78 12.99 -6.32 -18.91
C SER A 78 11.55 -5.86 -18.63
N PHE A 79 11.13 -5.88 -17.37
CA PHE A 79 9.85 -5.32 -16.91
C PHE A 79 9.93 -3.84 -16.52
N GLY A 80 11.08 -3.20 -16.68
CA GLY A 80 11.32 -1.82 -16.26
C GLY A 80 11.38 -1.64 -14.75
N LEU A 81 11.03 -0.44 -14.28
CA LEU A 81 11.15 -0.03 -12.88
C LEU A 81 9.85 -0.14 -12.08
N GLN A 82 8.91 -0.98 -12.53
CA GLN A 82 7.57 -1.09 -11.93
C GLN A 82 7.62 -1.49 -10.44
N ARG A 83 8.58 -2.34 -10.04
CA ARG A 83 8.71 -2.82 -8.66
C ARG A 83 9.38 -1.84 -7.69
N ILE A 84 9.90 -0.69 -8.17
CA ILE A 84 10.45 0.34 -7.27
C ILE A 84 9.38 0.83 -6.29
N GLU A 85 8.12 0.89 -6.70
CA GLU A 85 7.01 1.28 -5.84
C GLU A 85 6.88 0.34 -4.62
N ILE A 86 6.97 -0.96 -4.84
CA ILE A 86 6.88 -1.98 -3.78
C ILE A 86 8.07 -1.86 -2.83
N LEU A 87 9.28 -1.69 -3.37
CA LEU A 87 10.49 -1.50 -2.58
C LEU A 87 10.45 -0.21 -1.75
N ALA A 88 9.93 0.87 -2.32
CA ALA A 88 9.77 2.14 -1.65
C ALA A 88 8.75 2.04 -0.50
N ALA A 89 7.62 1.35 -0.72
CA ALA A 89 6.63 1.08 0.32
C ALA A 89 7.22 0.25 1.48
N LEU A 90 8.01 -0.79 1.16
CA LEU A 90 8.69 -1.60 2.17
C LEU A 90 9.73 -0.79 2.96
N GLY A 91 10.52 0.04 2.27
CA GLY A 91 11.49 0.94 2.89
C GLY A 91 10.82 1.94 3.84
N ASN A 92 9.69 2.52 3.43
CA ASN A 92 8.89 3.41 4.27
C ASN A 92 8.35 2.68 5.51
N ALA A 93 7.81 1.47 5.35
CA ALA A 93 7.33 0.67 6.49
C ALA A 93 8.46 0.33 7.47
N GLY A 94 9.67 0.01 6.97
CA GLY A 94 10.85 -0.21 7.79
C GLY A 94 11.30 1.04 8.56
N PHE A 95 11.29 2.20 7.91
CA PHE A 95 11.57 3.48 8.56
C PHE A 95 10.53 3.78 9.66
N MET A 96 9.24 3.55 9.39
CA MET A 96 8.19 3.80 10.37
C MET A 96 8.28 2.87 11.59
N LEU A 97 8.64 1.60 11.38
CA LEU A 97 8.95 0.68 12.48
C LEU A 97 10.09 1.21 13.37
N ALA A 98 11.14 1.79 12.78
CA ALA A 98 12.24 2.38 13.56
C ALA A 98 11.76 3.58 14.40
N VAL A 99 10.93 4.46 13.83
CA VAL A 99 10.32 5.60 14.54
C VAL A 99 9.44 5.12 15.70
N ILE A 100 8.55 4.15 15.46
CA ILE A 100 7.69 3.54 16.48
C ILE A 100 8.51 2.94 17.62
N ILE A 101 9.56 2.17 17.30
CA ILE A 101 10.41 1.56 18.33
C ILE A 101 11.10 2.64 19.18
N GLY A 102 11.61 3.71 18.57
CA GLY A 102 12.24 4.82 19.27
C GLY A 102 11.30 5.57 20.22
N ILE A 103 10.08 5.86 19.77
CA ILE A 103 9.05 6.51 20.61
C ILE A 103 8.58 5.56 21.71
N ALA A 104 8.30 4.29 21.41
CA ALA A 104 7.85 3.32 22.39
C ALA A 104 8.90 3.07 23.49
N TRP A 105 10.18 3.00 23.12
CA TRP A 105 11.28 2.95 24.07
C TRP A 105 11.28 4.19 24.97
N SER A 106 11.24 5.38 24.37
CA SER A 106 11.24 6.64 25.11
C SER A 106 10.02 6.75 26.04
N ALA A 107 8.86 6.27 25.61
CA ALA A 107 7.65 6.26 26.41
C ALA A 107 7.77 5.30 27.60
N ALA A 108 8.30 4.10 27.38
CA ALA A 108 8.57 3.14 28.44
C ALA A 108 9.57 3.71 29.48
N ASP A 109 10.64 4.37 29.03
CA ASP A 109 11.58 5.04 29.93
C ASP A 109 10.90 6.15 30.74
N ARG A 110 10.06 6.99 30.11
CA ARG A 110 9.35 8.07 30.80
C ARG A 110 8.26 7.61 31.76
N LEU A 111 7.74 6.39 31.62
CA LEU A 111 6.86 5.79 32.62
C LEU A 111 7.63 5.43 33.90
N LEU A 112 8.90 5.04 33.77
CA LEU A 112 9.79 4.73 34.89
C LEU A 112 10.43 6.00 35.49
N HIS A 113 10.76 6.96 34.63
CA HIS A 113 11.43 8.21 34.96
C HIS A 113 10.60 9.41 34.45
N PRO A 114 9.58 9.87 35.18
CA PRO A 114 8.69 10.94 34.73
C PRO A 114 9.45 12.25 34.43
N VAL A 115 9.22 12.79 33.24
CA VAL A 115 9.76 14.07 32.78
C VAL A 115 8.64 15.12 32.80
N PRO A 116 8.91 16.39 33.17
CA PRO A 116 7.92 17.45 33.07
C PRO A 116 7.49 17.69 31.61
N VAL A 117 6.18 17.80 31.39
CA VAL A 117 5.58 18.07 30.09
C VAL A 117 4.77 19.36 30.17
N GLN A 118 4.96 20.27 29.21
CA GLN A 118 4.23 21.53 29.15
C GLN A 118 2.82 21.32 28.58
N GLY A 119 1.88 20.86 29.41
CA GLY A 119 0.52 20.50 28.99
C GLY A 119 -0.23 21.58 28.22
N ALA A 120 -0.01 22.87 28.54
CA ALA A 120 -0.62 23.99 27.79
C ALA A 120 -0.12 24.09 26.34
N VAL A 121 1.18 23.89 26.10
CA VAL A 121 1.76 23.88 24.74
C VAL A 121 1.23 22.68 23.97
N VAL A 122 1.21 21.49 24.60
CA VAL A 122 0.67 20.27 24.01
C VAL A 122 -0.79 20.45 23.59
N THR A 123 -1.61 20.99 24.49
CA THR A 123 -3.04 21.24 24.24
C THR A 123 -3.23 22.22 23.08
N ALA A 124 -2.48 23.32 23.04
CA ALA A 124 -2.62 24.33 21.99
C ALA A 124 -2.26 23.78 20.60
N VAL A 125 -1.17 23.02 20.51
CA VAL A 125 -0.72 22.42 19.24
C VAL A 125 -1.66 21.32 18.80
N ALA A 126 -2.03 20.40 19.69
CA ALA A 126 -2.96 19.32 19.37
C ALA A 126 -4.34 19.84 18.96
N LEU A 127 -4.82 20.93 19.59
CA LEU A 127 -6.07 21.58 19.21
C LEU A 127 -5.99 22.20 17.80
N LEU A 128 -4.86 22.83 17.47
CA LEU A 128 -4.64 23.38 16.14
C LEU A 128 -4.65 22.28 15.07
N GLY A 129 -3.94 21.17 15.32
CA GLY A 129 -3.94 19.99 14.44
C GLY A 129 -5.32 19.39 14.27
N LEU A 130 -6.05 19.23 15.37
CA LEU A 130 -7.42 18.72 15.35
C LEU A 130 -8.33 19.61 14.50
N VAL A 131 -8.25 20.94 14.62
CA VAL A 131 -9.04 21.88 13.81
C VAL A 131 -8.68 21.78 12.33
N ILE A 132 -7.38 21.68 12.00
CA ILE A 132 -6.92 21.51 10.62
C ILE A 132 -7.47 20.20 10.04
N ASN A 133 -7.30 19.08 10.75
CA ASN A 133 -7.74 17.76 10.30
C ASN A 133 -9.27 17.68 10.17
N ILE A 134 -10.03 18.29 11.08
CA ILE A 134 -11.50 18.39 10.94
C ILE A 134 -11.87 19.21 9.70
N GLY A 135 -11.17 20.32 9.43
CA GLY A 135 -11.38 21.13 8.24
C GLY A 135 -11.12 20.35 6.95
N VAL A 136 -10.03 19.58 6.89
CA VAL A 136 -9.70 18.71 5.75
C VAL A 136 -10.74 17.60 5.59
N ALA A 137 -11.13 16.93 6.69
CA ALA A 137 -12.17 15.90 6.68
C ALA A 137 -13.50 16.45 6.17
N TRP A 138 -13.90 17.64 6.63
CA TRP A 138 -15.13 18.31 6.20
C TRP A 138 -15.09 18.63 4.71
N LEU A 139 -13.99 19.18 4.20
CA LEU A 139 -13.82 19.47 2.78
C LEU A 139 -13.90 18.20 1.92
N LEU A 140 -13.25 17.11 2.35
CA LEU A 140 -13.28 15.82 1.66
C LEU A 140 -14.68 15.18 1.67
N ALA A 141 -15.42 15.32 2.77
CA ALA A 141 -16.77 14.78 2.91
C ALA A 141 -17.81 15.50 2.02
N HIS A 142 -17.56 16.75 1.66
CA HIS A 142 -18.42 17.53 0.75
C HIS A 142 -18.00 17.45 -0.72
N GLY A 143 -16.90 16.73 -1.02
CA GLY A 143 -16.47 16.44 -2.39
C GLY A 143 -17.20 15.24 -3.01
N GLU A 144 -16.84 14.89 -4.24
CA GLU A 144 -17.41 13.71 -4.90
C GLU A 144 -17.02 12.42 -4.17
N SER A 145 -18.01 11.57 -3.88
CA SER A 145 -17.81 10.30 -3.19
C SER A 145 -17.15 9.25 -4.07
N THR A 146 -15.83 9.37 -4.24
CA THR A 146 -14.97 8.42 -4.95
C THR A 146 -14.25 7.49 -3.96
N LEU A 147 -13.76 6.33 -4.43
CA LEU A 147 -12.89 5.46 -3.63
C LEU A 147 -11.67 6.22 -3.08
N ASN A 148 -11.12 7.15 -3.87
CA ASN A 148 -10.01 8.00 -3.47
C ASN A 148 -10.39 8.93 -2.31
N THR A 149 -11.56 9.58 -2.35
CA THR A 149 -12.03 10.40 -1.22
C THR A 149 -12.30 9.58 0.03
N ARG A 150 -12.79 8.33 -0.10
CA ARG A 150 -12.97 7.42 1.04
C ARG A 150 -11.63 7.03 1.67
N ALA A 151 -10.63 6.72 0.84
CA ALA A 151 -9.28 6.40 1.32
C ALA A 151 -8.64 7.61 2.03
N ALA A 152 -8.76 8.81 1.45
CA ALA A 152 -8.30 10.04 2.07
C ALA A 152 -9.02 10.33 3.40
N LEU A 153 -10.33 10.10 3.48
CA LEU A 153 -11.10 10.29 4.72
C LEU A 153 -10.67 9.29 5.81
N LEU A 154 -10.42 8.03 5.46
CA LEU A 154 -9.90 7.03 6.41
C LEU A 154 -8.53 7.40 6.96
N HIS A 155 -7.67 8.00 6.12
CA HIS A 155 -6.38 8.51 6.55
C HIS A 155 -6.53 9.68 7.54
N VAL A 156 -7.33 10.69 7.19
CA VAL A 156 -7.59 11.84 8.09
C VAL A 156 -8.25 11.41 9.40
N LEU A 157 -9.09 10.37 9.40
CA LEU A 157 -9.63 9.79 10.63
C LEU A 157 -8.54 9.20 11.54
N GLY A 158 -7.47 8.65 10.97
CA GLY A 158 -6.29 8.22 11.71
C GLY A 158 -5.59 9.39 12.40
N ASP A 159 -5.33 10.47 11.65
CA ASP A 159 -4.69 11.69 12.19
C ASP A 159 -5.56 12.34 13.27
N LEU A 160 -6.88 12.35 13.09
CA LEU A 160 -7.82 12.83 14.10
C LEU A 160 -7.71 12.05 15.41
N LEU A 161 -7.55 10.73 15.36
CA LEU A 161 -7.33 9.90 16.55
C LEU A 161 -6.01 10.25 17.24
N GLY A 162 -4.95 10.49 16.47
CA GLY A 162 -3.65 10.98 16.96
C GLY A 162 -3.78 12.32 17.68
N SER A 163 -4.36 13.32 17.01
CA SER A 163 -4.59 14.65 17.59
C SER A 163 -5.51 14.62 18.81
N VAL A 164 -6.53 13.76 18.85
CA VAL A 164 -7.39 13.58 20.04
C VAL A 164 -6.60 12.98 21.21
N ALA A 165 -5.75 11.98 20.95
CA ALA A 165 -4.89 11.41 21.98
C ALA A 165 -3.88 12.45 22.50
N ALA A 166 -3.23 13.22 21.63
CA ALA A 166 -2.33 14.30 22.05
C ALA A 166 -3.06 15.41 22.84
N LEU A 167 -4.26 15.79 22.42
CA LEU A 167 -5.09 16.78 23.11
C LEU A 167 -5.51 16.27 24.50
N ALA A 168 -5.93 15.01 24.61
CA ALA A 168 -6.27 14.39 25.88
C ALA A 168 -5.06 14.37 26.83
N SER A 169 -3.87 14.04 26.32
CA SER A 169 -2.60 14.12 27.08
C SER A 169 -2.37 15.52 27.64
N GLY A 170 -2.43 16.53 26.77
CA GLY A 170 -2.22 17.93 27.14
C GLY A 170 -3.18 18.42 28.22
N LEU A 171 -4.48 18.14 28.05
CA LEU A 171 -5.52 18.55 29.00
C LEU A 171 -5.35 17.88 30.36
N VAL A 172 -5.11 16.56 30.38
CA VAL A 172 -4.89 15.83 31.62
C VAL A 172 -3.68 16.39 32.37
N ILE A 173 -2.58 16.64 31.67
CA ILE A 173 -1.37 17.19 32.28
C ILE A 173 -1.60 18.62 32.77
N GLN A 174 -2.29 19.45 31.99
CA GLN A 174 -2.54 20.84 32.35
C GLN A 174 -3.41 20.99 33.61
N TYR A 175 -4.44 20.14 33.78
CA TYR A 175 -5.36 20.25 34.92
C TYR A 175 -4.96 19.40 36.12
N THR A 176 -4.23 18.29 35.93
CA THR A 176 -3.91 17.34 37.02
C THR A 176 -2.41 17.28 37.35
N GLY A 177 -1.54 17.76 36.46
CA GLY A 177 -0.10 17.57 36.56
C GLY A 177 0.37 16.13 36.33
N TRP A 178 -0.51 15.20 35.93
CA TRP A 178 -0.17 13.79 35.74
C TRP A 178 0.56 13.56 34.41
N THR A 179 1.88 13.77 34.44
CA THR A 179 2.78 13.60 33.28
C THR A 179 2.82 12.20 32.66
N PRO A 180 2.53 11.08 33.37
CA PRO A 180 2.43 9.76 32.73
C PRO A 180 1.32 9.64 31.67
N ALA A 181 0.37 10.56 31.60
CA ALA A 181 -0.62 10.60 30.52
C ALA A 181 0.04 10.64 29.12
N ASP A 182 1.13 11.40 28.98
CA ASP A 182 1.84 11.59 27.72
C ASP A 182 2.47 10.30 27.18
N PRO A 183 3.33 9.58 27.92
CA PRO A 183 3.88 8.32 27.42
C PRO A 183 2.80 7.23 27.21
N LEU A 184 1.73 7.19 28.03
CA LEU A 184 0.63 6.24 27.80
C LEU A 184 -0.10 6.50 26.48
N LEU A 185 -0.45 7.76 26.21
CA LEU A 185 -1.13 8.12 24.97
C LEU A 185 -0.19 8.07 23.76
N SER A 186 1.12 8.28 23.96
CA SER A 186 2.13 8.03 22.93
C SER A 186 2.19 6.55 22.56
N LEU A 187 2.19 5.64 23.53
CA LEU A 187 2.15 4.18 23.28
C LEU A 187 0.86 3.77 22.56
N PHE A 188 -0.27 4.41 22.91
CA PHE A 188 -1.53 4.21 22.19
C PHE A 188 -1.42 4.63 20.72
N ILE A 189 -0.90 5.83 20.43
CA ILE A 189 -0.65 6.30 19.06
C ILE A 189 0.30 5.34 18.33
N CYS A 190 1.41 4.94 18.97
CA CYS A 190 2.33 3.95 18.41
C CYS A 190 1.65 2.63 18.05
N ALA A 191 0.72 2.13 18.87
CA ALA A 191 -0.01 0.91 18.58
C ALA A 191 -0.92 1.04 17.35
N LEU A 192 -1.61 2.18 17.20
CA LEU A 192 -2.42 2.48 16.01
C LEU A 192 -1.56 2.49 14.75
N ILE A 193 -0.42 3.19 14.79
CA ILE A 193 0.45 3.30 13.62
C ILE A 193 1.16 1.98 13.32
N LEU A 194 1.53 1.21 14.35
CA LEU A 194 2.13 -0.12 14.20
C LEU A 194 1.19 -1.06 13.43
N PHE A 195 -0.11 -1.07 13.76
CA PHE A 195 -1.08 -1.89 13.03
C PHE A 195 -1.11 -1.57 11.54
N SER A 196 -1.21 -0.29 11.19
CA SER A 196 -1.21 0.19 9.80
C SER A 196 0.11 -0.13 9.09
N THR A 197 1.24 0.07 9.78
CA THR A 197 2.58 -0.19 9.25
C THR A 197 2.81 -1.68 8.97
N LEU A 198 2.40 -2.57 9.88
CA LEU A 198 2.53 -4.01 9.70
C LEU A 198 1.64 -4.53 8.57
N ARG A 199 0.45 -3.95 8.39
CA ARG A 199 -0.39 -4.26 7.24
C ARG A 199 0.32 -3.87 5.94
N LEU A 200 0.80 -2.63 5.82
CA LEU A 200 1.53 -2.17 4.63
C LEU A 200 2.77 -3.03 4.35
N ALA A 201 3.56 -3.36 5.39
CA ALA A 201 4.74 -4.21 5.26
C ALA A 201 4.38 -5.60 4.74
N ARG A 202 3.30 -6.21 5.26
CA ARG A 202 2.81 -7.51 4.79
C ARG A 202 2.40 -7.45 3.32
N GLU A 203 1.71 -6.40 2.90
CA GLU A 203 1.28 -6.21 1.51
C GLU A 203 2.49 -6.06 0.57
N ALA A 204 3.49 -5.28 0.96
CA ALA A 204 4.71 -5.12 0.19
C ALA A 204 5.53 -6.42 0.11
N VAL A 205 5.68 -7.16 1.22
CA VAL A 205 6.35 -8.46 1.24
C VAL A 205 5.61 -9.49 0.39
N HIS A 206 4.28 -9.54 0.48
CA HIS A 206 3.45 -10.42 -0.36
C HIS A 206 3.68 -10.15 -1.85
N ALA A 207 3.72 -8.88 -2.25
CA ALA A 207 4.02 -8.51 -3.64
C ALA A 207 5.46 -8.86 -4.06
N LEU A 208 6.45 -8.73 -3.17
CA LEU A 208 7.84 -9.17 -3.45
C LEU A 208 7.98 -10.68 -3.57
N LEU A 209 7.14 -11.45 -2.88
CA LEU A 209 7.10 -12.92 -2.94
C LEU A 209 6.27 -13.44 -4.12
N GLU A 210 5.95 -12.58 -5.11
CA GLU A 210 5.12 -12.93 -6.27
C GLU A 210 3.71 -13.41 -5.88
N GLY A 211 3.20 -12.92 -4.75
CA GLY A 211 1.86 -13.27 -4.29
C GLY A 211 0.77 -12.75 -5.22
N VAL A 212 -0.34 -13.50 -5.28
CA VAL A 212 -1.53 -13.13 -6.06
C VAL A 212 -2.04 -11.76 -5.58
N PRO A 213 -2.30 -10.80 -6.50
CA PRO A 213 -2.77 -9.47 -6.13
C PRO A 213 -4.05 -9.50 -5.28
N GLN A 214 -4.20 -8.54 -4.36
CA GLN A 214 -5.41 -8.43 -3.54
C GLN A 214 -6.65 -8.24 -4.42
N GLY A 215 -7.74 -8.90 -4.07
CA GLY A 215 -9.01 -8.83 -4.81
C GLY A 215 -9.11 -9.79 -5.99
N LEU A 216 -8.02 -10.50 -6.34
CA LEU A 216 -8.04 -11.59 -7.31
C LEU A 216 -7.93 -12.94 -6.62
N THR A 217 -8.57 -13.95 -7.20
CA THR A 217 -8.36 -15.35 -6.83
C THR A 217 -7.99 -16.16 -8.06
N LEU A 218 -7.05 -17.11 -7.92
CA LEU A 218 -6.68 -18.01 -9.01
C LEU A 218 -7.90 -18.80 -9.52
N GLN A 219 -8.81 -19.16 -8.61
CA GLN A 219 -10.03 -19.89 -8.94
C GLN A 219 -10.94 -19.07 -9.86
N GLU A 220 -11.22 -17.82 -9.51
CA GLU A 220 -12.10 -16.96 -10.31
C GLU A 220 -11.51 -16.69 -11.69
N VAL A 221 -10.22 -16.34 -11.76
CA VAL A 221 -9.53 -16.08 -13.02
C VAL A 221 -9.50 -17.34 -13.88
N GLY A 222 -9.14 -18.48 -13.30
CA GLY A 222 -9.13 -19.77 -14.00
C GLY A 222 -10.50 -20.18 -14.53
N GLN A 223 -11.58 -19.96 -13.76
CA GLN A 223 -12.95 -20.23 -14.19
C GLN A 223 -13.37 -19.34 -15.37
N ARG A 224 -13.01 -18.05 -15.35
CA ARG A 224 -13.32 -17.12 -16.45
C ARG A 224 -12.55 -17.46 -17.72
N MET A 225 -11.30 -17.89 -17.60
CA MET A 225 -10.50 -18.37 -18.71
C MET A 225 -11.06 -19.67 -19.30
N ALA A 226 -11.43 -20.63 -18.45
CA ALA A 226 -12.02 -21.90 -18.88
C ALA A 226 -13.41 -21.73 -19.52
N ALA A 227 -14.12 -20.64 -19.24
CA ALA A 227 -15.39 -20.31 -19.86
C ALA A 227 -15.25 -19.68 -21.27
N VAL A 228 -14.04 -19.60 -21.84
CA VAL A 228 -13.84 -19.17 -23.23
C VAL A 228 -14.01 -20.37 -24.16
N GLU A 229 -14.78 -20.20 -25.23
CA GLU A 229 -15.03 -21.27 -26.20
C GLU A 229 -13.71 -21.79 -26.81
N GLY A 230 -13.53 -23.11 -26.79
CA GLY A 230 -12.32 -23.78 -27.27
C GLY A 230 -11.25 -24.02 -26.20
N VAL A 231 -11.44 -23.52 -24.97
CA VAL A 231 -10.62 -23.87 -23.81
C VAL A 231 -11.24 -25.07 -23.09
N GLU A 232 -10.46 -26.13 -22.90
CA GLU A 232 -10.90 -27.33 -22.18
C GLU A 232 -10.53 -27.24 -20.69
N SER A 233 -9.31 -26.81 -20.38
CA SER A 233 -8.87 -26.55 -19.01
C SER A 233 -7.72 -25.56 -18.94
N VAL A 234 -7.52 -24.96 -17.76
CA VAL A 234 -6.39 -24.08 -17.46
C VAL A 234 -5.68 -24.65 -16.24
N HIS A 235 -4.36 -24.79 -16.33
CA HIS A 235 -3.52 -25.25 -15.23
C HIS A 235 -2.20 -24.49 -15.20
N ASP A 236 -1.38 -24.75 -14.16
CA ASP A 236 -0.16 -23.99 -13.89
C ASP A 236 -0.39 -22.46 -13.94
N LEU A 237 -1.51 -22.02 -13.37
CA LEU A 237 -1.94 -20.62 -13.37
C LEU A 237 -1.20 -19.87 -12.26
N HIS A 238 -0.30 -18.98 -12.68
CA HIS A 238 0.45 -18.07 -11.82
C HIS A 238 0.02 -16.64 -12.10
N ILE A 239 -0.26 -15.88 -11.05
CA ILE A 239 -0.62 -14.46 -11.14
C ILE A 239 0.19 -13.71 -10.09
N TRP A 240 0.89 -12.66 -10.49
CA TRP A 240 1.71 -11.85 -9.59
C TRP A 240 1.58 -10.37 -9.90
N SER A 241 2.01 -9.53 -8.93
CA SER A 241 1.97 -8.08 -9.06
C SER A 241 3.30 -7.54 -9.59
N LEU A 242 3.27 -6.73 -10.66
CA LEU A 242 4.44 -5.97 -11.13
C LEU A 242 4.53 -4.59 -10.48
N SER A 243 3.38 -3.99 -10.18
CA SER A 243 3.19 -2.72 -9.45
C SER A 243 1.84 -2.73 -8.75
N SER A 244 1.45 -1.63 -8.10
CA SER A 244 0.12 -1.52 -7.46
C SER A 244 -1.07 -1.63 -8.43
N ARG A 245 -0.83 -1.52 -9.75
CA ARG A 245 -1.87 -1.47 -10.78
C ARG A 245 -1.69 -2.42 -11.96
N HIS A 246 -0.53 -3.06 -12.05
CA HIS A 246 -0.25 -3.98 -13.14
C HIS A 246 0.00 -5.35 -12.56
N ALA A 247 -0.88 -6.29 -12.91
CA ALA A 247 -0.69 -7.71 -12.67
C ALA A 247 -0.13 -8.36 -13.94
N ALA A 248 0.65 -9.42 -13.73
CA ALA A 248 1.10 -10.31 -14.78
C ALA A 248 0.63 -11.74 -14.52
N LEU A 249 0.42 -12.48 -15.59
CA LEU A 249 -0.13 -13.83 -15.55
C LEU A 249 0.67 -14.76 -16.45
N SER A 250 0.91 -15.99 -15.97
CA SER A 250 1.42 -17.11 -16.76
C SER A 250 0.51 -18.30 -16.56
N ALA A 251 0.12 -18.98 -17.63
CA ALA A 251 -0.72 -20.17 -17.52
C ALA A 251 -0.58 -21.11 -18.72
N HIS A 252 -0.89 -22.38 -18.47
CA HIS A 252 -1.03 -23.39 -19.50
C HIS A 252 -2.52 -23.57 -19.83
N VAL A 253 -2.86 -23.53 -21.11
CA VAL A 253 -4.24 -23.55 -21.61
C VAL A 253 -4.41 -24.76 -22.52
N VAL A 254 -5.20 -25.74 -22.07
CA VAL A 254 -5.52 -26.92 -22.86
C VAL A 254 -6.62 -26.56 -23.86
N VAL A 255 -6.35 -26.79 -25.14
CA VAL A 255 -7.27 -26.55 -26.25
C VAL A 255 -7.44 -27.83 -27.08
N HIS A 256 -8.56 -27.95 -27.77
CA HIS A 256 -8.81 -29.10 -28.65
C HIS A 256 -7.97 -29.08 -29.92
N ASP A 257 -7.68 -27.88 -30.44
CA ASP A 257 -6.99 -27.68 -31.71
C ASP A 257 -6.09 -26.44 -31.64
N LEU A 258 -4.82 -26.61 -32.00
CA LEU A 258 -3.84 -25.52 -32.05
C LEU A 258 -4.10 -24.56 -33.20
N GLU A 259 -4.81 -24.96 -34.26
CA GLU A 259 -5.18 -24.05 -35.36
C GLU A 259 -6.12 -22.94 -34.88
N ALA A 260 -6.96 -23.23 -33.88
CA ALA A 260 -7.85 -22.25 -33.26
C ALA A 260 -7.13 -21.31 -32.26
N TRP A 261 -5.89 -21.60 -31.88
CA TRP A 261 -5.17 -20.90 -30.81
C TRP A 261 -5.11 -19.37 -30.98
N PRO A 262 -4.79 -18.79 -32.16
CA PRO A 262 -4.71 -17.34 -32.30
C PRO A 262 -6.01 -16.61 -31.92
N ARG A 263 -7.17 -17.21 -32.25
CA ARG A 263 -8.49 -16.68 -31.90
C ARG A 263 -8.80 -16.84 -30.42
N ILE A 264 -8.46 -18.00 -29.84
CA ILE A 264 -8.65 -18.29 -28.41
C ILE A 264 -7.78 -17.36 -27.56
N LEU A 265 -6.51 -17.19 -27.93
CA LEU A 265 -5.56 -16.28 -27.27
C LEU A 265 -6.09 -14.85 -27.25
N ALA A 266 -6.59 -14.34 -28.39
CA ALA A 266 -7.17 -12.99 -28.46
C ALA A 266 -8.36 -12.83 -27.50
N ALA A 267 -9.27 -13.81 -27.47
CA ALA A 267 -10.43 -13.80 -26.58
C ALA A 267 -10.04 -13.89 -25.09
N LEU A 268 -9.03 -14.69 -24.76
CA LEU A 268 -8.49 -14.79 -23.40
C LEU A 268 -7.85 -13.48 -22.95
N LEU A 269 -7.00 -12.86 -23.80
CA LEU A 269 -6.37 -11.58 -23.49
C LEU A 269 -7.40 -10.46 -23.31
N GLU A 270 -8.43 -10.41 -24.16
CA GLU A 270 -9.52 -9.44 -24.03
C GLU A 270 -10.28 -9.62 -22.71
N ARG A 271 -10.64 -10.86 -22.35
CA ARG A 271 -11.29 -11.15 -21.07
C ARG A 271 -10.41 -10.83 -19.87
N LEU A 272 -9.14 -11.21 -19.90
CA LEU A 272 -8.20 -10.93 -18.80
C LEU A 272 -8.04 -9.43 -18.56
N GLN A 273 -8.02 -8.64 -19.64
CA GLN A 273 -7.97 -7.18 -19.56
C GLN A 273 -9.31 -6.59 -19.06
N ALA A 274 -10.45 -7.07 -19.55
CA ALA A 274 -11.77 -6.51 -19.24
C ALA A 274 -12.28 -6.88 -17.84
N ASP A 275 -12.11 -8.13 -17.43
CA ASP A 275 -12.64 -8.64 -16.15
C ASP A 275 -11.66 -8.36 -14.98
N PHE A 276 -10.34 -8.32 -15.24
CA PHE A 276 -9.32 -8.33 -14.19
C PHE A 276 -8.20 -7.29 -14.34
N GLU A 277 -8.22 -6.47 -15.40
CA GLU A 277 -7.16 -5.47 -15.71
C GLU A 277 -5.74 -6.10 -15.87
N ILE A 278 -5.66 -7.38 -16.23
CA ILE A 278 -4.39 -8.08 -16.46
C ILE A 278 -3.88 -7.79 -17.87
N GLY A 279 -2.99 -6.79 -17.99
CA GLY A 279 -2.44 -6.35 -19.28
C GLY A 279 -1.18 -7.08 -19.76
N HIS A 280 -0.60 -7.96 -18.94
CA HIS A 280 0.57 -8.75 -19.32
C HIS A 280 0.35 -10.23 -19.03
N ALA A 281 0.03 -11.01 -20.05
CA ALA A 281 -0.21 -12.45 -19.91
C ALA A 281 0.62 -13.25 -20.90
N THR A 282 1.25 -14.32 -20.41
CA THR A 282 1.91 -15.34 -21.24
C THR A 282 1.12 -16.63 -21.12
N LEU A 283 0.50 -17.06 -22.22
CA LEU A 283 -0.33 -18.26 -22.24
C LEU A 283 0.31 -19.30 -23.16
N GLN A 284 0.59 -20.48 -22.60
CA GLN A 284 1.12 -21.62 -23.36
C GLN A 284 -0.04 -22.52 -23.79
N PRO A 285 -0.27 -22.70 -25.11
CA PRO A 285 -1.27 -23.65 -25.57
C PRO A 285 -0.76 -25.08 -25.44
N GLU A 286 -1.64 -25.97 -24.98
CA GLU A 286 -1.39 -27.39 -24.92
C GLU A 286 -2.54 -28.16 -25.56
N LEU A 287 -2.24 -29.29 -26.17
CA LEU A 287 -3.27 -30.25 -26.58
C LEU A 287 -3.51 -31.23 -25.44
N PHE A 288 -4.76 -31.63 -25.26
CA PHE A 288 -5.08 -32.73 -24.35
C PHE A 288 -4.26 -33.98 -24.74
N LYS A 289 -3.30 -34.37 -23.91
CA LYS A 289 -2.53 -35.59 -24.08
C LYS A 289 -3.08 -36.63 -23.09
N PRO A 290 -3.89 -37.60 -23.51
CA PRO A 290 -4.10 -38.77 -22.68
C PRO A 290 -2.73 -39.44 -22.47
N VAL A 291 -2.39 -39.77 -21.22
CA VAL A 291 -1.20 -40.56 -20.94
C VAL A 291 -1.42 -41.94 -21.56
N LEU A 292 -0.75 -42.21 -22.69
CA LEU A 292 -0.88 -43.48 -23.41
C LEU A 292 0.14 -44.53 -22.93
N TYR A 293 1.28 -44.10 -22.36
CA TYR A 293 2.29 -44.97 -21.77
C TYR A 293 2.94 -44.28 -20.56
N ALA A 294 2.90 -44.93 -19.40
CA ALA A 294 3.92 -44.73 -18.39
C ALA A 294 5.17 -45.47 -18.87
N ILE A 295 6.31 -44.78 -18.93
CA ILE A 295 7.57 -45.50 -19.01
C ILE A 295 7.74 -46.11 -17.63
N ASP A 296 7.51 -47.43 -17.50
CA ASP A 296 8.03 -48.17 -16.36
C ASP A 296 9.54 -47.87 -16.32
N GLU A 297 10.00 -47.02 -15.40
CA GLU A 297 11.42 -47.01 -15.07
C GLU A 297 11.71 -48.43 -14.55
N PRO A 298 12.54 -49.25 -15.24
CA PRO A 298 13.02 -50.48 -14.63
C PRO A 298 13.77 -50.04 -13.38
N GLU A 299 13.29 -50.50 -12.21
CA GLU A 299 13.79 -50.18 -10.87
C GLU A 299 15.08 -49.37 -10.88
N LYS A 300 14.97 -48.04 -10.75
CA LYS A 300 16.11 -47.27 -10.24
C LYS A 300 16.49 -47.95 -8.93
N PRO A 301 17.73 -48.48 -8.79
CA PRO A 301 18.08 -49.20 -7.59
C PRO A 301 17.82 -48.25 -6.42
N LEU A 302 16.99 -48.71 -5.50
CA LEU A 302 16.75 -48.07 -4.21
C LEU A 302 18.13 -47.89 -3.57
N PHE A 303 18.72 -46.71 -3.70
CA PHE A 303 19.71 -46.27 -2.73
C PHE A 303 18.96 -46.11 -1.41
N ARG A 304 19.01 -47.18 -0.62
CA ARG A 304 18.98 -47.14 0.85
C ARG A 304 20.32 -47.69 1.32
N PRO A 305 20.95 -47.17 2.38
CA PRO A 305 20.76 -45.90 3.08
C PRO A 305 21.73 -44.80 2.61
#